data_AF-A0A150M550-F1
#
_entry.id   AF-A0A150M550-F1
#
_cell.length_a   1.000
_cell.length_b   1.000
_cell.length_c   1.000
_cell.angle_alpha   90.00
_cell.angle_beta   90.00
_cell.angle_gamma   90.00
#
_symmetry.space_group_name_H-M   'P 1'
#
loop_
_entity.id
_entity.type
_entity.pdbx_description
1 polymer ?
#
loop_
_entity_poly.entity_id
_entity_poly.type
_entity_poly.pdbx_seq_one_letter_code
_entity_poly.pdbx_strand_id
1 'polypeptide(L)' 'MYISEKGTVTTQELVDEFGTTPRTIQRDLNVLAYNDLVRSPSKGKWTTTNKKVRISS' A
#
# COMPACT_ATOMS: atom_id res chain seq x y z
N MET A 1 7.99 1.00 -8.28
CA MET A 1 6.62 1.08 -7.70
C MET A 1 6.57 -0.02 -6.66
N TYR A 2 6.90 0.30 -5.40
CA TYR A 2 7.40 -0.68 -4.42
C TYR A 2 6.45 -1.87 -4.16
N ILE A 3 5.15 -1.58 -4.08
CA ILE A 3 4.12 -2.60 -3.81
C ILE A 3 3.81 -3.44 -5.06
N SER A 4 3.95 -2.89 -6.28
CA SER A 4 3.74 -3.66 -7.51
C SER A 4 4.92 -4.56 -7.86
N GLU A 5 6.13 -4.19 -7.47
CA GLU A 5 7.30 -5.05 -7.60
C GLU A 5 7.35 -6.14 -6.53
N LYS A 6 7.02 -5.82 -5.26
CA LYS A 6 6.98 -6.83 -4.18
C LYS A 6 5.71 -7.67 -4.16
N GLY A 7 4.61 -7.21 -4.76
CA GLY A 7 3.32 -7.89 -4.80
C GLY A 7 2.53 -7.85 -3.48
N THR A 8 3.13 -8.26 -2.36
CA THR A 8 2.52 -8.20 -1.02
C THR A 8 3.46 -7.52 -0.04
N VAL A 9 2.98 -6.50 0.65
CA VAL A 9 3.73 -5.75 1.65
C VAL A 9 2.95 -5.73 2.96
N THR A 10 3.66 -5.65 4.07
CA THR A 10 3.03 -5.45 5.38
C THR A 10 3.03 -3.97 5.76
N THR A 11 2.11 -3.60 6.64
CA THR A 11 2.09 -2.25 7.23
C THR A 11 3.43 -1.94 7.94
N GLN A 12 4.08 -2.96 8.52
CA GLN A 12 5.39 -2.83 9.16
C GLN A 12 6.49 -2.50 8.16
N GLU A 13 6.56 -3.23 7.03
CA GLU A 13 7.54 -2.95 5.98
C GLU A 13 7.36 -1.55 5.38
N LEU A 14 6.13 -1.11 5.18
CA LEU A 14 5.85 0.24 4.69
C LEU A 14 6.27 1.31 5.71
N VAL A 15 6.08 1.07 6.99
CA VAL A 15 6.54 1.97 8.06
C VAL A 15 8.07 2.07 8.06
N ASP A 16 8.75 0.94 7.90
CA ASP A 16 10.22 0.85 7.89
C ASP A 16 10.81 1.52 6.63
N GLU A 17 10.26 1.24 5.46
CA GLU A 17 10.67 1.84 4.18
C GLU A 17 10.43 3.34 4.11
N PHE A 18 9.22 3.78 4.49
CA PHE A 18 8.83 5.19 4.38
C PHE A 18 9.19 5.99 5.64
N GLY A 19 9.85 5.38 6.63
CA GLY A 19 10.25 6.03 7.88
C GLY A 19 9.12 6.77 8.59
N THR A 20 7.88 6.29 8.42
CA THR A 20 6.66 7.04 8.76
C THR A 20 5.86 6.30 9.82
N THR A 21 5.06 7.02 10.62
CA THR A 21 4.27 6.36 11.66
C THR A 21 3.22 5.37 11.10
N PRO A 22 2.96 4.25 11.80
CA PRO A 22 1.97 3.25 11.37
C PRO A 22 0.56 3.81 11.19
N ARG A 23 0.23 4.88 11.91
CA ARG A 23 -1.06 5.58 11.78
C ARG A 23 -1.21 6.28 10.44
N THR A 24 -0.14 6.90 9.93
CA THR A 24 -0.13 7.56 8.62
C THR A 24 -0.25 6.54 7.51
N ILE A 25 0.55 5.46 7.56
CA ILE A 25 0.50 4.38 6.57
C ILE A 25 -0.88 3.71 6.56
N GLN A 26 -1.49 3.45 7.73
CA GLN A 26 -2.87 2.93 7.77
C GLN A 26 -3.88 3.88 7.14
N ARG A 27 -3.76 5.20 7.36
CA ARG A 27 -4.63 6.19 6.73
C ARG A 27 -4.48 6.16 5.21
N ASP A 28 -3.25 6.21 4.72
CA ASP A 28 -2.95 6.16 3.29
C ASP A 28 -3.44 4.86 2.67
N LEU A 29 -3.19 3.72 3.30
CA LEU A 29 -3.68 2.43 2.84
C LEU A 29 -5.21 2.37 2.81
N ASN A 30 -5.89 3.01 3.77
CA ASN A 30 -7.35 3.08 3.76
C ASN A 30 -7.87 3.93 2.60
N VAL A 31 -7.21 5.05 2.27
CA VAL A 31 -7.53 5.87 1.10
C VAL A 31 -7.21 5.11 -0.19
N LEU A 32 -6.07 4.46 -0.28
CA LEU A 32 -5.68 3.65 -1.44
C LEU A 32 -6.65 2.48 -1.64
N ALA A 33 -7.11 1.84 -0.57
CA ALA A 33 -8.08 0.76 -0.62
C ALA A 33 -9.46 1.26 -1.05
N TYR A 34 -9.87 2.43 -0.56
CA TYR A 34 -11.09 3.10 -1.01
C TYR A 34 -11.06 3.44 -2.50
N ASN A 35 -9.87 3.71 -3.05
CA ASN A 35 -9.66 3.97 -4.47
C ASN A 35 -9.42 2.69 -5.31
N ASP A 36 -9.58 1.50 -4.72
CA ASP A 36 -9.25 0.19 -5.32
C ASP A 36 -7.81 0.08 -5.85
N LEU A 37 -6.87 0.82 -5.26
CA LEU A 37 -5.45 0.80 -5.63
C LEU A 37 -4.68 -0.27 -4.86
N VAL A 38 -5.10 -0.57 -3.64
CA VAL A 38 -4.57 -1.66 -2.81
C VAL A 38 -5.70 -2.47 -2.23
N ARG A 39 -5.45 -3.76 -1.97
CA ARG A 39 -6.38 -4.68 -1.34
C ARG A 39 -5.70 -5.36 -0.16
N SER A 40 -6.46 -5.69 0.88
CA SER A 40 -5.94 -6.47 2.02
C SER A 40 -6.34 -7.94 1.88
N PRO A 41 -5.44 -8.84 1.42
CA PRO A 41 -5.74 -10.27 1.37
C PRO A 41 -5.79 -10.91 2.77
N SER A 42 -5.17 -10.30 3.78
CA SER A 42 -5.20 -10.75 5.18
C SER A 42 -4.94 -9.57 6.11
N LYS A 43 -5.38 -9.65 7.39
CA LYS A 43 -5.13 -8.59 8.38
C LYS A 43 -3.64 -8.23 8.43
N GLY A 44 -3.33 -6.96 8.21
CA GLY A 44 -1.96 -6.42 8.24
C GLY A 44 -1.13 -6.63 6.97
N LYS A 45 -1.65 -7.36 5.98
CA LYS A 45 -1.04 -7.54 4.65
C LYS A 45 -1.81 -6.72 3.62
N TRP A 46 -1.06 -6.08 2.74
CA TRP A 46 -1.58 -5.22 1.68
C TRP A 46 -0.94 -5.65 0.37
N THR A 47 -1.77 -5.83 -0.66
CA THR A 47 -1.36 -6.16 -2.01
C THR A 47 -1.81 -5.03 -2.93
N THR A 48 -0.98 -4.62 -3.88
CA THR A 48 -1.44 -3.65 -4.89
C THR A 48 -2.42 -4.35 -5.82
N THR A 49 -3.45 -3.63 -6.28
CA THR A 49 -4.31 -4.15 -7.33
C THR A 49 -3.65 -3.93 -8.69
N ASN A 50 -4.14 -4.61 -9.72
CA ASN A 50 -3.66 -4.44 -11.10
C ASN A 50 -4.14 -3.10 -11.74
N LYS A 51 -4.66 -2.16 -10.93
CA LYS A 51 -5.09 -0.83 -11.40
C LYS A 51 -3.84 -0.08 -11.80
N LYS A 52 -3.74 0.25 -13.09
CA LYS A 52 -2.64 1.02 -13.67
C LYS A 52 -2.68 2.44 -13.09
N VAL A 53 -1.90 2.68 -12.03
CA VAL A 53 -1.69 4.04 -11.51
C VAL A 53 -0.93 4.79 -12.59
N ARG A 54 -1.63 5.66 -13.34
CA ARG A 54 -0.99 6.60 -14.25
C ARG A 54 -0.32 7.66 -13.37
N ILE A 55 0.94 7.44 -13.03
CA ILE A 55 1.80 8.50 -12.53
C ILE A 55 2.09 9.35 -13.79
N SER A 56 1.27 10.38 -14.03
CA SER A 56 1.63 11.37 -15.05
C SER A 56 2.75 12.22 -14.46
N SER A 57 3.89 12.22 -15.15
CA SER A 57 5.12 12.95 -14.81
C SER A 57 4.94 14.45 -14.76
#